data_AF-A0A0F9ZB43-F1
#
_entry.id   AF-A0A0F9ZB43-F1
#
_cell.length_a   1.000
_cell.length_b   1.000
_cell.length_c   1.000
_cell.angle_alpha   90.00
_cell.angle_beta   90.00
_cell.angle_gamma   90.00
#
_symmetry.space_group_name_H-M   'P 1'
#
loop_
_entity.id
_entity.type
_entity.pdbx_description
1 polymer ?
#
loop_
_entity_poly.entity_id
_entity_poly.type
_entity_poly.pdbx_seq_one_letter_code
_entity_poly.pdbx_strand_id
1 'polypeptide(L)'
;MKSIIEEGSTLFKAIEKGWEKAGKPEEFTVRVFEKEERGFLGFSSKPAKIAILFNEVEDEELEPRGSRQYGQGKPYQKKQYNQPMENKEIQEAVKPIIKKNNVQPDPVRQARPQKQAENTRHTEPQKKHEPLKSTEQPKQPEPIKQTLVQPIAPQKQIEDEQPQTTPEPIKKQVWSDEMVTTAQTWLQTSLEAANLEAFKFKTKVDKFHIKFTFLEPVLESKDKEKQLFSSFAYLLMLSLRHKFKRELRGYKAVITSNGSQTQN
;
A
#
# COMPACT_ATOMS: atom_id res chain seq x y z
N MET A 1 30.59 -19.32 -6.48
CA MET A 1 29.24 -18.79 -6.27
C MET A 1 28.24 -19.93 -6.42
N LYS A 2 27.55 -20.29 -5.35
CA LYS A 2 26.55 -21.37 -5.36
C LYS A 2 25.16 -20.78 -5.61
N SER A 3 24.27 -21.57 -6.19
CA SER A 3 22.88 -21.19 -6.40
C SER A 3 21.94 -22.31 -5.98
N ILE A 4 20.83 -21.93 -5.34
CA ILE A 4 19.77 -22.85 -4.91
C ILE A 4 18.45 -22.30 -5.45
N ILE A 5 17.69 -23.15 -6.15
CA ILE A 5 16.36 -22.82 -6.67
C ILE A 5 15.32 -23.35 -5.70
N GLU A 6 14.42 -22.48 -5.22
CA GLU A 6 13.34 -22.87 -4.32
C GLU A 6 12.00 -22.32 -4.75
N GLU A 7 10.96 -23.08 -4.38
CA GLU A 7 9.57 -22.76 -4.64
C GLU A 7 8.79 -22.59 -3.34
N GLY A 8 7.88 -21.62 -3.31
CA GLY A 8 7.09 -21.31 -2.13
C GLY A 8 5.70 -20.76 -2.47
N SER A 9 4.75 -20.87 -1.54
CA SER A 9 3.39 -20.34 -1.75
C SER A 9 3.34 -18.81 -1.86
N THR A 10 4.44 -18.13 -1.52
CA THR A 10 4.66 -16.68 -1.59
C THR A 10 6.16 -16.45 -1.75
N LEU A 11 6.57 -15.33 -2.36
CA LEU A 11 7.98 -14.96 -2.50
C LEU A 11 8.76 -15.05 -1.17
N PHE A 12 8.19 -14.51 -0.09
CA PHE A 12 8.82 -14.51 1.23
C PHE A 12 9.15 -15.93 1.73
N LYS A 13 8.19 -16.85 1.66
CA LYS A 13 8.40 -18.26 2.03
C LYS A 13 9.41 -18.99 1.15
N ALA A 14 9.49 -18.63 -0.14
CA ALA A 14 10.50 -19.19 -1.02
C ALA A 14 11.90 -18.71 -0.61
N ILE A 15 12.03 -17.41 -0.28
CA ILE A 15 13.29 -16.81 0.21
C ILE A 15 13.72 -17.45 1.53
N GLU A 16 12.81 -17.56 2.50
CA GLU A 16 13.09 -18.16 3.81
C GLU A 16 13.58 -19.61 3.67
N LYS A 17 12.87 -20.44 2.90
CA LYS A 17 13.29 -21.82 2.62
C LYS A 17 14.65 -21.90 1.91
N GLY A 18 14.87 -21.03 0.92
CA GLY A 18 16.15 -20.99 0.20
C GLY A 18 17.30 -20.53 1.10
N TRP A 19 17.06 -19.57 1.99
CA TRP A 19 18.05 -19.02 2.92
C TRP A 19 18.45 -20.06 3.97
N GLU A 20 17.49 -20.81 4.51
CA GLU A 20 17.77 -21.94 5.39
C GLU A 20 18.58 -23.04 4.68
N LYS A 21 18.21 -23.39 3.45
CA LYS A 21 18.96 -24.38 2.64
C LYS A 21 20.35 -23.91 2.23
N ALA A 22 20.56 -22.60 2.11
CA ALA A 22 21.85 -21.99 1.82
C ALA A 22 22.80 -21.92 3.03
N GLY A 23 22.37 -22.38 4.21
CA GLY A 23 23.18 -22.27 5.44
C GLY A 23 23.11 -20.90 6.10
N LYS A 24 22.06 -20.12 5.81
CA LYS A 24 21.85 -18.76 6.33
C LYS A 24 23.02 -17.80 6.05
N PRO A 25 23.42 -17.65 4.77
CA PRO A 25 24.48 -16.71 4.42
C PRO A 25 24.12 -15.30 4.88
N GLU A 26 25.14 -14.55 5.31
CA GLU A 26 25.00 -13.14 5.69
C GLU A 26 24.63 -12.28 4.48
N GLU A 27 25.28 -12.55 3.33
CA GLU A 27 25.02 -11.88 2.07
C GLU A 27 24.53 -12.86 1.00
N PHE A 28 23.43 -12.49 0.33
CA PHE A 28 22.88 -13.27 -0.78
C PHE A 28 22.13 -12.38 -1.78
N THR A 29 22.09 -12.82 -3.03
CA THR A 29 21.29 -12.20 -4.10
C THR A 29 20.11 -13.10 -4.44
N VAL A 30 18.92 -12.51 -4.55
CA VAL A 30 17.71 -13.24 -4.96
C VAL A 30 17.36 -12.89 -6.40
N ARG A 31 17.25 -13.91 -7.26
CA ARG A 31 16.66 -13.79 -8.60
C ARG A 31 15.27 -14.40 -8.61
N VAL A 32 14.27 -13.63 -9.02
CA VAL A 32 12.89 -14.08 -9.11
C VAL A 32 12.61 -14.56 -10.54
N PHE A 33 12.23 -15.83 -10.69
CA PHE A 33 11.84 -16.39 -11.99
C PHE A 33 10.33 -16.30 -12.21
N GLU A 34 9.56 -16.65 -11.18
CA GLU A 34 8.10 -16.61 -11.23
C GLU A 34 7.56 -15.96 -9.95
N LYS A 35 6.68 -14.97 -10.11
CA LYS A 35 5.99 -14.31 -9.01
C LYS A 35 4.73 -15.11 -8.67
N GLU A 36 4.36 -15.18 -7.38
CA GLU A 36 3.14 -15.86 -6.99
C GLU A 36 1.90 -15.20 -7.63
N GLU A 37 1.04 -16.03 -8.21
CA GLU A 37 -0.29 -15.63 -8.69
C GLU A 37 -1.34 -16.30 -7.82
N ARG A 38 -2.12 -15.50 -7.08
CA ARG A 38 -3.29 -15.99 -6.35
C ARG A 38 -4.53 -15.79 -7.21
N GLY A 39 -5.18 -16.88 -7.59
CA GLY A 39 -6.47 -16.84 -8.25
C GLY A 39 -7.55 -16.22 -7.35
N PHE A 40 -8.50 -15.50 -7.96
CA PHE A 40 -9.53 -14.69 -7.29
C PHE A 40 -10.49 -15.49 -6.39
N LEU A 41 -10.54 -16.81 -6.51
CA LEU A 41 -11.41 -17.69 -5.71
C LEU A 41 -10.64 -18.72 -4.86
N GLY A 42 -9.32 -18.56 -4.71
CA GLY A 42 -8.52 -19.46 -3.86
C GLY A 42 -8.32 -20.88 -4.40
N PHE A 43 -8.83 -21.22 -5.59
CA PHE A 43 -8.73 -22.56 -6.17
C PHE A 43 -7.49 -22.81 -7.04
N SER A 44 -6.71 -21.77 -7.35
CA SER A 44 -5.42 -21.93 -8.00
C SER A 44 -4.42 -20.91 -7.45
N SER A 45 -3.29 -21.40 -6.95
CA SER A 45 -2.15 -20.57 -6.58
C SER A 45 -0.94 -21.13 -7.30
N LYS A 46 -0.40 -20.39 -8.27
CA LYS A 46 0.92 -20.72 -8.79
C LYS A 46 1.96 -20.36 -7.71
N PRO A 47 2.85 -21.29 -7.33
CA PRO A 47 3.90 -20.98 -6.38
C PRO A 47 4.89 -19.97 -6.97
N ALA A 48 5.51 -19.15 -6.13
CA ALA A 48 6.65 -18.34 -6.52
C ALA A 48 7.89 -19.22 -6.68
N LYS A 49 8.73 -18.91 -7.67
CA LYS A 49 9.99 -19.61 -7.95
C LYS A 49 11.14 -18.61 -7.96
N ILE A 50 12.17 -18.88 -7.17
CA ILE A 50 13.35 -18.02 -7.03
C ILE A 50 14.64 -18.82 -7.12
N ALA A 51 15.75 -18.16 -7.43
CA ALA A 51 17.10 -18.61 -7.12
C ALA A 51 17.71 -17.69 -6.05
N ILE A 52 18.36 -18.29 -5.05
CA ILE A 52 19.27 -17.60 -4.15
C ILE A 52 20.69 -17.90 -4.61
N LEU A 53 21.44 -16.85 -4.91
CA LEU A 53 22.85 -16.90 -5.24
C LEU A 53 23.64 -16.37 -4.04
N PHE A 54 24.64 -17.13 -3.60
CA PHE A 54 25.48 -16.73 -2.48
C PHE A 54 26.92 -17.15 -2.74
N ASN A 55 27.84 -16.40 -2.12
CA ASN A 55 29.21 -16.84 -2.02
C ASN A 55 29.24 -17.82 -0.86
N GLU A 56 29.68 -19.03 -1.14
CA GLU A 56 30.02 -19.95 -0.08
C GLU A 56 31.23 -19.34 0.62
N VAL A 57 30.99 -18.78 1.79
CA VAL A 57 32.06 -18.63 2.75
C VAL A 57 32.36 -20.06 3.13
N GLU A 58 33.46 -20.59 2.59
CA GLU A 58 34.07 -21.78 3.17
C GLU A 58 34.31 -21.36 4.62
N ASP A 59 33.42 -21.80 5.52
CA ASP A 59 33.65 -21.68 6.94
C ASP A 59 34.98 -22.40 7.14
N GLU A 60 36.09 -21.64 7.14
CA GLU A 60 37.40 -22.10 7.55
C GLU A 60 37.10 -22.87 8.82
N GLU A 61 37.32 -24.17 8.75
CA GLU A 61 36.93 -25.17 9.73
C GLU A 61 37.55 -24.73 11.06
N LEU A 62 36.82 -23.90 11.80
CA LEU A 62 37.23 -23.41 13.10
C LEU A 62 37.03 -24.61 14.00
N GLU A 63 38.09 -25.43 14.04
CA GLU A 63 38.36 -26.49 14.99
C GLU A 63 37.59 -26.21 16.29
N PRO A 64 36.68 -27.10 16.71
CA PRO A 64 35.80 -26.86 17.83
C PRO A 64 36.63 -26.69 19.10
N ARG A 65 36.94 -25.43 19.45
CA ARG A 65 37.56 -25.09 20.73
C ARG A 65 36.55 -25.36 21.85
N GLY A 66 36.71 -26.52 22.45
CA GLY A 66 36.53 -26.71 23.88
C GLY A 66 35.08 -26.77 24.34
N SER A 67 34.58 -27.99 24.40
CA SER A 67 33.58 -28.48 25.34
C SER A 67 33.67 -27.79 26.72
N ARG A 68 32.73 -26.88 27.01
CA ARG A 68 32.38 -26.56 28.40
C ARG A 68 31.16 -27.36 28.81
N GLN A 69 31.48 -28.34 29.64
CA GLN A 69 30.66 -29.20 30.48
C GLN A 69 29.20 -28.77 30.67
N TYR A 70 28.34 -29.74 30.37
CA TYR A 70 26.98 -29.90 30.83
C TYR A 70 26.85 -29.60 32.34
N GLY A 71 26.26 -28.45 32.65
CA GLY A 71 25.58 -28.20 33.91
C GLY A 71 24.21 -28.87 33.89
N GLN A 72 24.03 -29.85 34.76
CA GLN A 72 22.77 -30.55 34.99
C GLN A 72 21.63 -29.59 35.35
N GLY A 73 20.44 -29.90 34.81
CA GLY A 73 19.19 -29.74 35.55
C GLY A 73 18.37 -28.49 35.23
N LYS A 74 17.27 -28.70 34.51
CA LYS A 74 15.91 -28.61 35.08
C LYS A 74 14.88 -29.10 34.06
N PRO A 75 13.97 -30.03 34.43
CA PRO A 75 12.89 -30.47 33.54
C PRO A 75 11.86 -29.35 33.40
N TYR A 76 11.65 -28.88 32.17
CA TYR A 76 10.55 -27.98 31.83
C TYR A 76 9.23 -28.75 31.97
N GLN A 77 8.44 -28.39 32.98
CA GLN A 77 7.08 -28.87 33.13
C GLN A 77 6.23 -28.32 31.98
N LYS A 78 5.72 -29.26 31.18
CA LYS A 78 4.75 -29.04 30.11
C LYS A 78 3.43 -28.57 30.73
N LYS A 79 3.19 -27.27 30.78
CA LYS A 79 1.91 -26.70 31.23
C LYS A 79 0.88 -26.89 30.11
N GLN A 80 0.12 -27.97 30.20
CA GLN A 80 -1.12 -28.18 29.46
C GLN A 80 -2.10 -27.05 29.82
N TYR A 81 -2.36 -26.14 28.89
CA TYR A 81 -3.54 -25.29 28.96
C TYR A 81 -4.70 -26.05 28.32
N ASN A 82 -5.47 -26.74 29.18
CA ASN A 82 -6.88 -27.01 28.91
C ASN A 82 -7.61 -25.67 29.06
N GLN A 83 -8.11 -25.08 27.97
CA GLN A 83 -9.23 -24.16 28.06
C GLN A 83 -10.51 -24.90 27.66
N PRO A 84 -11.47 -25.05 28.58
CA PRO A 84 -12.82 -25.45 28.24
C PRO A 84 -13.58 -24.28 27.60
N MET A 85 -14.47 -24.62 26.67
CA MET A 85 -15.51 -23.72 26.17
C MET A 85 -16.34 -23.18 27.33
N GLU A 86 -16.61 -21.88 27.36
CA GLU A 86 -17.80 -21.35 28.02
C GLU A 86 -18.59 -20.51 27.01
N ASN A 87 -19.63 -21.17 26.51
CA ASN A 87 -20.75 -20.60 25.81
C ASN A 87 -21.55 -19.77 26.83
N LYS A 88 -21.61 -18.45 26.65
CA LYS A 88 -22.53 -17.59 27.43
C LYS A 88 -23.36 -16.74 26.49
N GLU A 89 -24.41 -17.40 26.02
CA GLU A 89 -25.71 -16.82 25.76
C GLU A 89 -26.14 -15.99 26.98
N ILE A 90 -26.23 -14.66 26.82
CA ILE A 90 -27.01 -13.81 27.72
C ILE A 90 -27.96 -13.01 26.85
N GLN A 91 -29.23 -13.30 27.14
CA GLN A 91 -30.44 -12.74 26.63
C GLN A 91 -30.59 -11.25 26.96
N GLU A 92 -31.37 -10.62 26.09
CA GLU A 92 -32.22 -9.47 26.31
C GLU A 92 -32.43 -9.02 27.78
N ALA A 93 -32.12 -7.75 28.05
CA ALA A 93 -32.77 -6.99 29.10
C ALA A 93 -32.98 -5.53 28.65
N VAL A 94 -34.22 -5.28 28.27
CA VAL A 94 -34.87 -3.98 28.14
C VAL A 94 -34.78 -3.19 29.45
N LYS A 95 -34.41 -1.90 29.42
CA LYS A 95 -35.19 -0.75 29.95
C LYS A 95 -34.40 0.58 30.00
N PRO A 96 -35.10 1.74 30.04
CA PRO A 96 -34.66 3.01 29.47
C PRO A 96 -34.12 3.99 30.51
N ILE A 97 -33.30 4.95 30.09
CA ILE A 97 -33.04 6.16 30.87
C ILE A 97 -33.30 7.40 30.01
N ILE A 98 -34.43 8.00 30.34
CA ILE A 98 -34.86 9.36 30.03
C ILE A 98 -34.11 10.33 30.95
N LYS A 99 -33.46 11.36 30.38
CA LYS A 99 -33.28 12.71 30.95
C LYS A 99 -33.28 13.66 29.75
N LYS A 100 -34.40 14.31 29.33
CA LYS A 100 -35.09 15.48 29.91
C LYS A 100 -34.14 16.51 30.54
N ASN A 101 -33.89 17.58 29.78
CA ASN A 101 -33.78 19.00 30.16
C ASN A 101 -33.42 19.77 28.88
N ASN A 102 -33.95 20.94 28.55
CA ASN A 102 -35.16 21.64 28.91
C ASN A 102 -35.37 22.65 27.76
N VAL A 103 -36.61 22.84 27.35
CA VAL A 103 -37.03 23.76 26.30
C VAL A 103 -37.09 25.18 26.89
N GLN A 104 -36.64 26.17 26.13
CA GLN A 104 -37.14 27.53 26.26
C GLN A 104 -37.71 27.93 24.88
N PRO A 105 -39.02 28.25 24.79
CA PRO A 105 -39.62 28.80 23.58
C PRO A 105 -39.61 30.32 23.67
N ASP A 106 -39.35 31.02 22.56
CA ASP A 106 -39.91 32.35 22.38
C ASP A 106 -40.43 32.55 20.94
N PRO A 107 -41.58 33.24 20.76
CA PRO A 107 -42.31 33.27 19.50
C PRO A 107 -42.26 34.66 18.84
N VAL A 108 -41.76 34.79 17.61
CA VAL A 108 -42.18 35.90 16.73
C VAL A 108 -42.31 35.46 15.27
N ARG A 109 -43.54 35.05 14.97
CA ARG A 109 -44.39 35.33 13.80
C ARG A 109 -43.93 36.45 12.84
N GLN A 110 -43.57 36.10 11.60
CA GLN A 110 -43.87 36.84 10.35
C GLN A 110 -43.92 35.78 9.21
N ALA A 111 -45.08 35.24 8.85
CA ALA A 111 -46.08 35.75 7.91
C ALA A 111 -45.63 35.86 6.42
N ARG A 112 -45.86 34.76 5.68
CA ARG A 112 -46.30 34.64 4.25
C ARG A 112 -45.39 35.19 3.11
N PRO A 113 -45.60 34.80 1.83
CA PRO A 113 -46.61 33.87 1.29
C PRO A 113 -46.08 32.72 0.40
N GLN A 114 -46.94 31.70 0.33
CA GLN A 114 -46.99 30.66 -0.69
C GLN A 114 -47.14 31.25 -2.10
N LYS A 115 -46.45 30.67 -3.08
CA LYS A 115 -46.91 30.65 -4.48
C LYS A 115 -46.50 29.36 -5.18
N GLN A 116 -47.52 28.56 -5.48
CA GLN A 116 -47.80 27.80 -6.72
C GLN A 116 -46.61 27.06 -7.37
N ALA A 117 -46.58 25.72 -7.36
CA ALA A 117 -47.36 24.79 -8.19
C ALA A 117 -47.05 24.87 -9.69
N GLU A 118 -46.18 23.99 -10.20
CA GLU A 118 -46.23 23.42 -11.56
C GLU A 118 -45.24 22.24 -11.61
N ASN A 119 -45.69 20.98 -11.52
CA ASN A 119 -46.15 20.14 -12.63
C ASN A 119 -45.12 19.99 -13.76
N THR A 120 -44.29 18.95 -13.68
CA THR A 120 -43.82 18.26 -14.90
C THR A 120 -43.55 16.79 -14.58
N ARG A 121 -44.53 15.96 -14.96
CA ARG A 121 -44.31 14.57 -15.37
C ARG A 121 -43.24 14.58 -16.48
N HIS A 122 -42.24 13.70 -16.43
CA HIS A 122 -41.78 13.00 -17.62
C HIS A 122 -40.81 11.84 -17.31
N THR A 123 -41.36 10.64 -17.49
CA THR A 123 -40.81 9.50 -18.24
C THR A 123 -39.45 8.92 -17.85
N GLU A 124 -39.55 7.84 -17.08
CA GLU A 124 -38.77 6.61 -17.19
C GLU A 124 -38.60 6.13 -18.65
N PRO A 125 -37.37 5.81 -19.08
CA PRO A 125 -37.15 4.87 -20.16
C PRO A 125 -36.59 3.57 -19.59
N GLN A 126 -37.45 2.55 -19.57
CA GLN A 126 -37.01 1.16 -19.61
C GLN A 126 -36.17 0.95 -20.87
N LYS A 127 -34.87 0.70 -20.70
CA LYS A 127 -34.04 0.10 -21.76
C LYS A 127 -33.71 -1.34 -21.40
N LYS A 128 -34.49 -2.23 -22.02
CA LYS A 128 -34.09 -3.60 -22.38
C LYS A 128 -32.67 -3.57 -22.94
N HIS A 129 -31.78 -4.36 -22.34
CA HIS A 129 -30.56 -4.80 -23.02
C HIS A 129 -30.68 -6.30 -23.30
N GLU A 130 -30.72 -6.61 -24.59
CA GLU A 130 -30.51 -7.94 -25.16
C GLU A 130 -29.10 -8.46 -24.84
N PRO A 131 -28.93 -9.79 -24.70
CA PRO A 131 -27.62 -10.40 -24.61
C PRO A 131 -27.01 -10.56 -26.01
N LEU A 132 -26.04 -9.71 -26.35
CA LEU A 132 -25.16 -9.92 -27.48
C LEU A 132 -24.17 -11.05 -27.16
N LYS A 133 -24.41 -12.20 -27.80
CA LYS A 133 -23.39 -13.19 -28.16
C LYS A 133 -22.20 -12.46 -28.81
N SER A 134 -21.02 -12.61 -28.24
CA SER A 134 -19.78 -12.42 -29.00
C SER A 134 -18.90 -13.65 -28.80
N THR A 135 -18.94 -14.49 -29.83
CA THR A 135 -17.94 -15.49 -30.15
C THR A 135 -16.74 -14.75 -30.72
N GLU A 136 -15.58 -14.79 -30.06
CA GLU A 136 -14.31 -14.66 -30.77
C GLU A 136 -13.16 -15.23 -29.94
N GLN A 137 -12.70 -16.40 -30.37
CA GLN A 137 -11.36 -16.90 -30.07
C GLN A 137 -10.34 -16.02 -30.81
N PRO A 138 -9.19 -15.75 -30.19
CA PRO A 138 -7.95 -15.75 -30.95
C PRO A 138 -6.90 -16.69 -30.34
N LYS A 139 -6.52 -17.64 -31.18
CA LYS A 139 -5.14 -18.05 -31.53
C LYS A 139 -4.10 -18.19 -30.41
N GLN A 140 -3.68 -19.44 -30.25
CA GLN A 140 -2.36 -19.87 -29.80
C GLN A 140 -1.23 -18.99 -30.35
N PRO A 141 -0.27 -18.59 -29.51
CA PRO A 141 1.08 -18.25 -29.96
C PRO A 141 1.96 -19.50 -30.07
N GLU A 142 2.67 -19.57 -31.19
CA GLU A 142 3.69 -20.56 -31.57
C GLU A 142 4.93 -20.53 -30.64
N PRO A 143 5.68 -21.63 -30.53
CA PRO A 143 6.92 -21.67 -29.76
C PRO A 143 8.06 -20.91 -30.47
N ILE A 144 8.55 -19.84 -29.81
CA ILE A 144 9.71 -19.07 -30.25
C ILE A 144 10.98 -19.90 -30.06
N LYS A 145 11.73 -20.04 -31.16
CA LYS A 145 13.00 -20.72 -31.29
C LYS A 145 14.07 -20.15 -30.37
N GLN A 146 14.85 -21.06 -29.79
CA GLN A 146 16.08 -20.81 -29.06
C GLN A 146 17.11 -20.11 -29.97
N THR A 147 17.47 -18.87 -29.62
CA THR A 147 18.64 -18.19 -30.17
C THR A 147 19.83 -18.43 -29.24
N LEU A 148 20.82 -19.13 -29.79
CA LEU A 148 22.16 -19.34 -29.26
C LEU A 148 22.80 -17.98 -28.93
N VAL A 149 23.18 -17.74 -27.68
CA VAL A 149 24.01 -16.60 -27.29
C VAL A 149 25.42 -17.10 -27.01
N GLN A 150 26.37 -16.50 -27.73
CA GLN A 150 27.81 -16.73 -27.67
C GLN A 150 28.41 -16.31 -26.32
N PRO A 151 29.55 -16.90 -25.91
CA PRO A 151 30.25 -16.50 -24.69
C PRO A 151 30.96 -15.16 -24.90
N ILE A 152 30.55 -14.15 -24.12
CA ILE A 152 31.23 -12.85 -24.03
C ILE A 152 32.46 -13.00 -23.14
N ALA A 153 33.59 -12.53 -23.66
CA ALA A 153 34.90 -12.51 -23.01
C ALA A 153 34.89 -11.75 -21.67
N PRO A 154 35.76 -12.12 -20.71
CA PRO A 154 35.84 -11.44 -19.42
C PRO A 154 36.44 -10.03 -19.58
N GLN A 155 35.61 -9.01 -19.36
CA GLN A 155 36.09 -7.65 -19.19
C GLN A 155 36.68 -7.47 -17.78
N LYS A 156 37.86 -6.87 -17.81
CA LYS A 156 38.75 -6.50 -16.72
C LYS A 156 38.02 -5.65 -15.68
N GLN A 157 38.07 -6.10 -14.43
CA GLN A 157 37.58 -5.37 -13.26
C GLN A 157 38.32 -4.04 -13.15
N ILE A 158 37.58 -2.94 -13.19
CA ILE A 158 38.01 -1.65 -12.65
C ILE A 158 37.51 -1.65 -11.21
N GLU A 159 38.48 -1.63 -10.32
CA GLU A 159 38.36 -1.55 -8.87
C GLU A 159 37.95 -0.12 -8.52
N ASP A 160 36.63 0.15 -8.55
CA ASP A 160 36.07 1.39 -8.03
C ASP A 160 35.81 1.21 -6.53
N GLU A 161 36.55 1.98 -5.72
CA GLU A 161 36.31 2.23 -4.30
C GLU A 161 34.85 2.65 -4.09
N GLN A 162 33.99 1.72 -3.68
CA GLN A 162 32.68 2.06 -3.14
C GLN A 162 32.82 2.45 -1.66
N PRO A 163 32.31 3.63 -1.26
CA PRO A 163 32.28 4.01 0.15
C PRO A 163 31.35 3.07 0.92
N GLN A 164 31.91 2.44 1.95
CA GLN A 164 31.20 1.63 2.94
C GLN A 164 30.21 2.52 3.71
N THR A 165 29.00 2.71 3.16
CA THR A 165 27.88 3.26 3.90
C THR A 165 27.30 2.15 4.79
N THR A 166 27.63 2.22 6.08
CA THR A 166 27.00 1.44 7.13
C THR A 166 25.48 1.49 6.96
N PRO A 167 24.77 0.34 6.88
CA PRO A 167 23.33 0.32 6.69
C PRO A 167 22.65 0.87 7.95
N GLU A 168 22.28 2.16 7.91
CA GLU A 168 21.40 2.73 8.92
C GLU A 168 20.11 1.91 8.98
N PRO A 169 19.56 1.68 10.19
CA PRO A 169 18.32 0.94 10.35
C PRO A 169 17.23 1.61 9.51
N ILE A 170 16.71 0.86 8.53
CA ILE A 170 15.67 1.29 7.60
C ILE A 170 14.45 1.72 8.42
N LYS A 171 14.39 3.00 8.78
CA LYS A 171 13.20 3.63 9.32
C LYS A 171 12.14 3.42 8.26
N LYS A 172 11.15 2.58 8.56
CA LYS A 172 10.04 2.26 7.65
C LYS A 172 9.38 3.56 7.22
N GLN A 173 9.81 4.13 6.11
CA GLN A 173 9.27 5.36 5.58
C GLN A 173 7.86 5.04 5.12
N VAL A 174 6.91 5.65 5.81
CA VAL A 174 5.47 5.36 5.69
C VAL A 174 4.97 5.70 4.28
N TRP A 175 5.54 6.73 3.66
CA TRP A 175 5.34 7.08 2.25
C TRP A 175 6.51 6.55 1.43
N SER A 176 6.24 5.63 0.49
CA SER A 176 7.25 5.24 -0.50
C SER A 176 7.44 6.36 -1.53
N ASP A 177 8.64 6.43 -2.12
CA ASP A 177 8.94 7.41 -3.16
C ASP A 177 7.96 7.29 -4.36
N GLU A 178 7.57 6.06 -4.69
CA GLU A 178 6.55 5.80 -5.73
C GLU A 178 5.19 6.44 -5.40
N MET A 179 4.76 6.42 -4.14
CA MET A 179 3.51 7.07 -3.70
C MET A 179 3.63 8.59 -3.79
N VAL A 180 4.78 9.14 -3.42
CA VAL A 180 5.04 10.59 -3.48
C VAL A 180 5.01 11.06 -4.92
N THR A 181 5.74 10.39 -5.82
CA THR A 181 5.75 10.69 -7.26
C THR A 181 4.36 10.56 -7.87
N THR A 182 3.64 9.48 -7.54
CA THR A 182 2.26 9.31 -8.01
C THR A 182 1.36 10.46 -7.55
N ALA A 183 1.50 10.90 -6.30
CA ALA A 183 0.70 11.97 -5.75
C ALA A 183 1.01 13.33 -6.42
N GLN A 184 2.28 13.59 -6.71
CA GLN A 184 2.71 14.77 -7.47
C GLN A 184 2.14 14.77 -8.88
N THR A 185 2.28 13.66 -9.62
CA THR A 185 1.73 13.53 -10.98
C THR A 185 0.22 13.69 -10.98
N TRP A 186 -0.49 13.03 -10.05
CA TRP A 186 -1.95 13.14 -9.95
C TRP A 186 -2.39 14.59 -9.72
N LEU A 187 -1.70 15.31 -8.82
CA LEU A 187 -2.02 16.70 -8.53
C LEU A 187 -1.75 17.59 -9.74
N GLN A 188 -0.62 17.39 -10.44
CA GLN A 188 -0.27 18.14 -11.65
C GLN A 188 -1.30 17.93 -12.77
N THR A 189 -1.66 16.67 -13.07
CA THR A 189 -2.70 16.37 -14.08
C THR A 189 -4.07 16.92 -13.68
N SER A 190 -4.41 16.93 -12.40
CA SER A 190 -5.69 17.49 -11.93
C SER A 190 -5.74 19.01 -12.06
N LEU A 191 -4.62 19.70 -11.85
CA LEU A 191 -4.50 21.13 -12.09
C LEU A 191 -4.58 21.45 -13.58
N GLU A 192 -3.92 20.65 -14.41
CA GLU A 192 -3.96 20.75 -15.87
C GLU A 192 -5.39 20.62 -16.40
N ALA A 193 -6.12 19.59 -15.96
CA ALA A 193 -7.53 19.40 -16.31
C ALA A 193 -8.45 20.55 -15.84
N ALA A 194 -8.02 21.33 -14.84
CA ALA A 194 -8.74 22.50 -14.34
C ALA A 194 -8.28 23.83 -14.99
N ASN A 195 -7.37 23.79 -15.97
CA ASN A 195 -6.71 24.97 -16.56
C ASN A 195 -5.91 25.80 -15.53
N LEU A 196 -5.29 25.14 -14.55
CA LEU A 196 -4.48 25.74 -13.48
C LEU A 196 -3.00 25.33 -13.59
N GLU A 197 -2.47 25.26 -14.81
CA GLU A 197 -1.13 24.71 -15.09
C GLU A 197 0.05 25.59 -14.62
N ALA A 198 -0.20 26.88 -14.42
CA ALA A 198 0.85 27.86 -14.13
C ALA A 198 1.41 27.74 -12.69
N PHE A 199 0.75 26.99 -11.80
CA PHE A 199 1.08 27.02 -10.37
C PHE A 199 2.16 26.01 -9.99
N LYS A 200 3.27 26.52 -9.45
CA LYS A 200 4.34 25.72 -8.87
C LYS A 200 4.05 25.40 -7.40
N PHE A 201 4.34 24.17 -6.99
CA PHE A 201 4.20 23.72 -5.60
C PHE A 201 5.43 22.95 -5.11
N LYS A 202 5.66 23.01 -3.80
CA LYS A 202 6.68 22.20 -3.09
C LYS A 202 6.00 21.03 -2.39
N THR A 203 6.64 19.87 -2.40
CA THR A 203 6.17 18.68 -1.68
C THR A 203 7.06 18.43 -0.46
N LYS A 204 6.45 18.17 0.69
CA LYS A 204 7.14 17.72 1.91
C LYS A 204 6.43 16.50 2.47
N VAL A 205 7.19 15.52 2.91
CA VAL A 205 6.67 14.31 3.56
C VAL A 205 7.09 14.34 5.02
N ASP A 206 6.12 14.18 5.94
CA ASP A 206 6.36 14.11 7.37
C ASP A 206 5.52 12.99 7.99
N LYS A 207 6.19 11.88 8.33
CA LYS A 207 5.57 10.67 8.91
C LYS A 207 4.38 10.18 8.07
N PHE A 208 3.16 10.43 8.52
CA PHE A 208 1.91 10.03 7.84
C PHE A 208 1.31 11.15 6.98
N HIS A 209 1.94 12.32 6.90
CA HIS A 209 1.45 13.47 6.18
C HIS A 209 2.26 13.72 4.90
N ILE A 210 1.56 13.94 3.80
CA ILE A 210 2.13 14.56 2.60
C ILE A 210 1.57 15.97 2.48
N LYS A 211 2.46 16.96 2.41
CA LYS A 211 2.10 18.37 2.33
C LYS A 211 2.52 18.96 0.98
N PHE A 212 1.55 19.50 0.26
CA PHE A 212 1.75 20.28 -0.95
C PHE A 212 1.59 21.77 -0.61
N THR A 213 2.62 22.56 -0.89
CA THR A 213 2.64 24.00 -0.62
C THR A 213 2.78 24.77 -1.92
N PHE A 214 1.70 25.40 -2.36
CA PHE A 214 1.68 26.28 -3.52
C PHE A 214 2.40 27.60 -3.20
N LEU A 215 3.22 28.05 -4.13
CA LEU A 215 3.98 29.30 -3.96
C LEU A 215 3.08 30.54 -4.02
N GLU A 216 2.00 30.45 -4.79
CA GLU A 216 1.04 31.53 -5.06
C GLU A 216 -0.38 31.07 -4.70
N PRO A 217 -1.31 31.99 -4.41
CA PRO A 217 -2.72 31.65 -4.24
C PRO A 217 -3.31 31.15 -5.57
N VAL A 218 -4.02 30.02 -5.52
CA VAL A 218 -4.61 29.39 -6.72
C VAL A 218 -5.92 30.06 -7.11
N LEU A 219 -6.65 30.62 -6.14
CA LEU A 219 -7.89 31.36 -6.34
C LEU A 219 -7.86 32.68 -5.55
N GLU A 220 -8.58 33.69 -6.04
CA GLU A 220 -8.71 35.00 -5.37
C GLU A 220 -9.41 34.88 -4.01
N SER A 221 -10.43 34.03 -3.93
CA SER A 221 -11.19 33.81 -2.70
C SER A 221 -10.58 32.68 -1.87
N LYS A 222 -10.09 33.02 -0.67
CA LYS A 222 -9.47 32.07 0.27
C LYS A 222 -10.40 30.92 0.68
N ASP A 223 -11.70 31.17 0.83
CA ASP A 223 -12.67 30.13 1.21
C ASP A 223 -12.87 29.11 0.09
N LYS A 224 -12.99 29.60 -1.16
CA LYS A 224 -13.06 28.74 -2.34
C LYS A 224 -11.77 27.96 -2.54
N GLU A 225 -10.62 28.59 -2.31
CA GLU A 225 -9.31 27.93 -2.36
C GLU A 225 -9.22 26.79 -1.34
N LYS A 226 -9.60 27.05 -0.09
CA LYS A 226 -9.62 26.04 0.97
C LYS A 226 -10.56 24.88 0.64
N GLN A 227 -11.73 25.18 0.08
CA GLN A 227 -12.69 24.16 -0.35
C GLN A 227 -12.14 23.31 -1.50
N LEU A 228 -11.49 23.95 -2.49
CA LEU A 228 -10.82 23.28 -3.60
C LEU A 228 -9.72 22.34 -3.08
N PHE A 229 -8.84 22.85 -2.22
CA PHE A 229 -7.74 22.08 -1.62
C PHE A 229 -8.24 20.90 -0.79
N SER A 230 -9.30 21.09 -0.01
CA SER A 230 -9.93 20.00 0.74
C SER A 230 -10.48 18.91 -0.19
N SER A 231 -11.09 19.32 -1.30
CA SER A 231 -11.66 18.39 -2.30
C SER A 231 -10.55 17.62 -3.03
N PHE A 232 -9.47 18.31 -3.43
CA PHE A 232 -8.30 17.69 -4.07
C PHE A 232 -7.59 16.72 -3.13
N ALA A 233 -7.39 17.09 -1.87
CA ALA A 233 -6.77 16.21 -0.88
C ALA A 233 -7.57 14.92 -0.68
N TYR A 234 -8.90 15.01 -0.65
CA TYR A 234 -9.78 13.84 -0.56
C TYR A 234 -9.67 12.94 -1.80
N LEU A 235 -9.78 13.51 -2.99
CA LEU A 235 -9.69 12.76 -4.24
C LEU A 235 -8.32 12.12 -4.45
N LEU A 236 -7.24 12.82 -4.07
CA LEU A 236 -5.88 12.28 -4.07
C LEU A 236 -5.76 11.04 -3.17
N MET A 237 -6.27 11.12 -1.94
CA MET A 237 -6.22 9.98 -1.02
C MET A 237 -7.02 8.79 -1.54
N LEU A 238 -8.15 9.05 -2.21
CA LEU A 238 -8.96 8.02 -2.85
C LEU A 238 -8.22 7.37 -4.02
N SER A 239 -7.57 8.15 -4.88
CA SER A 239 -6.81 7.65 -6.05
C SER A 239 -5.61 6.80 -5.61
N LEU A 240 -4.86 7.25 -4.59
CA LEU A 240 -3.74 6.49 -4.02
C LEU A 240 -4.21 5.16 -3.42
N ARG A 241 -5.32 5.17 -2.66
CA ARG A 241 -5.88 3.92 -2.10
C ARG A 241 -6.21 2.91 -3.20
N HIS A 242 -6.81 3.38 -4.30
CA HIS A 242 -7.18 2.51 -5.42
C HIS A 242 -5.96 1.97 -6.16
N LYS A 243 -4.97 2.83 -6.47
CA LYS A 243 -3.77 2.44 -7.22
C LYS A 243 -2.92 1.42 -6.45
N PHE A 244 -2.67 1.67 -5.18
CA PHE A 244 -1.75 0.85 -4.39
C PHE A 244 -2.43 -0.35 -3.72
N LYS A 245 -3.77 -0.43 -3.72
CA LYS A 245 -4.55 -1.49 -3.04
C LYS A 245 -4.13 -1.69 -1.58
N ARG A 246 -3.68 -0.62 -0.92
CA ARG A 246 -3.21 -0.62 0.48
C ARG A 246 -4.13 0.23 1.34
N GLU A 247 -4.32 -0.22 2.57
CA GLU A 247 -5.03 0.57 3.57
C GLU A 247 -4.13 1.71 4.05
N LEU A 248 -4.46 2.94 3.64
CA LEU A 248 -3.76 4.16 4.04
C LEU A 248 -4.31 4.70 5.38
N ARG A 249 -4.36 3.85 6.42
CA ARG A 249 -4.88 4.26 7.75
C ARG A 249 -3.94 5.28 8.40
N GLY A 250 -4.49 6.43 8.78
CA GLY A 250 -3.73 7.52 9.41
C GLY A 250 -2.97 8.42 8.42
N TYR A 251 -2.94 8.08 7.13
CA TYR A 251 -2.30 8.91 6.12
C TYR A 251 -3.17 10.13 5.81
N LYS A 252 -2.53 11.29 5.61
CA LYS A 252 -3.24 12.53 5.30
C LYS A 252 -2.50 13.33 4.23
N ALA A 253 -3.23 13.76 3.21
CA ALA A 253 -2.78 14.79 2.28
C ALA A 253 -3.21 16.17 2.77
N VAL A 254 -2.29 17.12 2.79
CA VAL A 254 -2.56 18.52 3.15
C VAL A 254 -2.10 19.40 2.00
N ILE A 255 -3.02 20.22 1.50
CA ILE A 255 -2.74 21.15 0.40
C ILE A 255 -2.94 22.56 0.96
N THR A 256 -1.92 23.42 0.79
CA THR A 256 -1.89 24.79 1.31
C THR A 256 -1.25 25.74 0.32
N SER A 257 -1.59 27.02 0.35
CA SER A 257 -0.92 28.10 -0.38
C SER A 257 -0.11 28.97 0.58
N ASN A 258 1.02 29.53 0.15
CA ASN A 258 1.80 30.44 1.01
C ASN A 258 1.00 31.69 1.42
N GLY A 259 0.01 32.11 0.63
CA GLY A 259 -0.86 33.26 0.94
C GLY A 259 -1.87 33.05 2.07
N SER A 260 -2.00 31.82 2.59
CA SER A 260 -2.95 31.48 3.67
C SER A 260 -2.32 31.40 5.06
N GLN A 261 -1.01 31.67 5.21
CA GLN A 261 -0.42 31.99 6.53
C GLN A 261 -0.74 33.43 6.94
N THR A 262 -2.01 33.74 7.09
CA THR A 262 -2.42 34.90 7.89
C THR A 262 -2.16 34.58 9.35
N GLN A 263 -1.34 35.44 9.97
CA GLN A 263 -0.92 35.44 11.36
C GLN A 263 -2.08 35.06 12.29
N ASN A 264 -1.91 33.97 13.05
CA ASN A 264 -2.68 33.74 14.28
C ASN A 264 -2.02 34.53 15.41
#